data_AF-A0AAP9JAR7-F1
#
_entry.id   AF-A0AAP9JAR7-F1
#
_cell.length_a   1.000
_cell.length_b   1.000
_cell.length_c   1.000
_cell.angle_alpha   90.00
_cell.angle_beta   90.00
_cell.angle_gamma   90.00
#
_symmetry.space_group_name_H-M   'P 1'
#
loop_
_entity.id
_entity.type
_entity.pdbx_description
1 polymer ?
#
loop_
_entity_poly.entity_id
_entity_poly.type
_entity_poly.pdbx_seq_one_letter_code
_entity_poly.pdbx_strand_id
1 'polypeptide(L)'
;MKYSVGLDIGNSSVGWAVINPKTYQILRAKGKNAIGVRLFDSAQTAEERRGYRTTRRRLSRRRWRLRLLNEIFATELAKVDENFLPRLKYSWVNPKDASNPQFNGEDANGAIFGTVALDKTFYQKYPTIYHLRAELINNPAKADLREVYLAIHHIVKYRGHFLNSAEKIDTNQTFDVASLQTALVNYAEHLDDPTEFLSISDENQFAEAIQNQLLRKKERQEKATTFVEGNTKMISQLTGALLGYTVNLEVLFSLTDIDKEDKNKYKVQFDDEELDDKLSEATALSEEQLELIAVLRRAYAGLQLKQILGDKQSISEAMIARYQAHAEQLKWLKNIASIKINILMKIIKIGWPKKMLIM
;
A
#
# COMPACT_ATOMS: atom_id res chain seq x y z
N MET A 1 62.35 -9.93 -28.85
CA MET A 1 61.90 -8.52 -28.98
C MET A 1 61.12 -8.17 -27.71
N LYS A 2 61.44 -7.09 -27.01
CA LYS A 2 60.68 -6.65 -25.82
C LYS A 2 59.50 -5.78 -26.27
N TYR A 3 58.33 -5.97 -25.69
CA TYR A 3 57.10 -5.21 -25.96
C TYR A 3 56.34 -4.92 -24.66
N SER A 4 55.52 -3.88 -24.67
CA SER A 4 54.57 -3.56 -23.59
C SER A 4 53.15 -3.57 -24.14
N VAL A 5 52.17 -3.98 -23.32
CA VAL A 5 50.74 -4.00 -23.68
C VAL A 5 50.00 -3.04 -22.75
N GLY A 6 49.28 -2.09 -23.33
CA GLY A 6 48.27 -1.29 -22.63
C GLY A 6 46.90 -1.91 -22.84
N LEU A 7 46.11 -2.02 -21.76
CA LEU A 7 44.73 -2.47 -21.78
C LEU A 7 43.84 -1.39 -21.18
N ASP A 8 42.72 -1.10 -21.84
CA ASP A 8 41.66 -0.24 -21.33
C ASP A 8 40.37 -1.08 -21.24
N ILE A 9 39.96 -1.41 -20.01
CA ILE A 9 38.86 -2.36 -19.75
C ILE A 9 37.64 -1.57 -19.29
N GLY A 10 36.72 -1.34 -20.22
CA GLY A 10 35.41 -0.72 -19.97
C GLY A 10 34.29 -1.75 -19.77
N ASN A 11 33.09 -1.25 -19.48
CA ASN A 11 31.91 -2.08 -19.19
C ASN A 11 31.38 -2.86 -20.40
N SER A 12 31.70 -2.42 -21.61
CA SER A 12 31.25 -3.02 -22.89
C SER A 12 32.36 -3.05 -23.95
N SER A 13 33.60 -2.76 -23.54
CA SER A 13 34.73 -2.74 -24.44
C SER A 13 36.03 -3.11 -23.73
N VAL A 14 36.92 -3.80 -24.44
CA VAL A 14 38.33 -3.93 -24.04
C VAL A 14 39.20 -3.38 -25.16
N GLY A 15 39.83 -2.23 -24.94
CA GLY A 15 40.87 -1.67 -25.79
C GLY A 15 42.23 -2.30 -25.49
N TRP A 16 43.05 -2.51 -26.52
CA TRP A 16 44.44 -2.92 -26.36
C TRP A 16 45.36 -2.18 -27.33
N ALA A 17 46.59 -1.94 -26.90
CA ALA A 17 47.68 -1.46 -27.75
C ALA A 17 48.99 -2.13 -27.36
N VAL A 18 49.78 -2.58 -28.33
CA VAL A 18 51.11 -3.16 -28.11
C VAL A 18 52.16 -2.19 -28.64
N ILE A 19 53.07 -1.77 -27.76
CA ILE A 19 54.10 -0.76 -28.08
C ILE A 19 55.52 -1.28 -27.85
N ASN A 20 56.47 -0.69 -28.56
CA ASN A 20 57.88 -0.81 -28.23
C ASN A 20 58.20 0.09 -27.02
N PRO A 21 58.76 -0.43 -25.92
CA PRO A 21 59.00 0.35 -24.70
C PRO A 21 60.08 1.45 -24.86
N LYS A 22 60.92 1.39 -25.91
CA LYS A 22 61.97 2.39 -26.15
C LYS A 22 61.52 3.51 -27.08
N THR A 23 60.75 3.18 -28.12
CA THR A 23 60.33 4.14 -29.15
C THR A 23 58.89 4.61 -29.00
N TYR A 24 58.10 3.97 -28.11
CA TYR A 24 56.67 4.19 -27.92
C TYR A 24 55.82 4.00 -29.20
N GLN A 25 56.38 3.36 -30.23
CA GLN A 25 55.68 3.07 -31.48
C GLN A 25 54.84 1.80 -31.36
N ILE A 26 53.67 1.80 -32.00
CA ILE A 26 52.78 0.65 -32.10
C ILE A 26 53.46 -0.46 -32.92
N LEU A 27 53.47 -1.67 -32.37
CA LEU A 27 54.00 -2.84 -33.04
C LEU A 27 53.02 -3.36 -34.09
N ARG A 28 53.56 -3.98 -35.15
CA ARG A 28 52.76 -4.69 -36.17
C ARG A 28 52.90 -6.19 -36.00
N ALA A 29 51.79 -6.90 -36.10
CA ALA A 29 51.75 -8.36 -36.09
C ALA A 29 50.88 -8.84 -37.26
N LYS A 30 51.37 -9.81 -38.04
CA LYS A 30 50.64 -10.41 -39.17
C LYS A 30 50.01 -9.37 -40.12
N GLY A 31 50.76 -8.33 -40.47
CA GLY A 31 50.32 -7.26 -41.39
C GLY A 31 49.40 -6.20 -40.78
N LYS A 32 48.97 -6.32 -39.52
CA LYS A 32 48.08 -5.36 -38.85
C LYS A 32 48.80 -4.63 -37.71
N ASN A 33 48.37 -3.41 -37.40
CA ASN A 33 48.79 -2.72 -36.18
C ASN A 33 48.22 -3.48 -34.98
N ALA A 34 49.04 -3.73 -33.97
CA ALA A 34 48.63 -4.41 -32.74
C ALA A 34 47.94 -3.42 -31.79
N ILE A 35 46.90 -2.76 -32.28
CA ILE A 35 46.00 -1.87 -31.56
C ILE A 35 44.57 -2.19 -31.97
N GLY A 36 43.63 -2.18 -31.03
CA GLY A 36 42.24 -2.44 -31.34
C GLY A 36 41.33 -2.36 -30.13
N VAL A 37 40.06 -2.64 -30.36
CA VAL A 37 39.03 -2.69 -29.32
C VAL A 37 38.10 -3.88 -29.57
N ARG A 38 37.68 -4.54 -28.49
CA ARG A 38 36.74 -5.66 -28.50
C ARG A 38 35.48 -5.17 -27.84
N LEU A 39 34.42 -4.98 -28.62
CA LEU A 39 33.11 -4.60 -28.12
C LEU A 39 32.32 -5.86 -27.73
N PHE A 40 31.56 -5.78 -26.63
CA PHE A 40 30.66 -6.83 -26.14
C PHE A 40 29.47 -6.19 -25.41
N ASP A 41 28.38 -6.94 -25.27
CA ASP A 41 27.22 -6.46 -24.54
C ASP A 41 27.54 -6.31 -23.04
N SER A 42 27.13 -5.19 -22.44
CA SER A 42 27.33 -4.94 -21.01
C SER A 42 26.75 -6.08 -20.16
N ALA A 43 27.44 -6.40 -19.07
CA ALA A 43 26.95 -7.40 -18.13
C ALA A 43 25.59 -6.99 -17.55
N GLN A 44 24.61 -7.90 -17.62
CA GLN A 44 23.32 -7.71 -16.96
C GLN A 44 23.46 -8.02 -15.47
N THR A 45 22.94 -7.12 -14.62
CA THR A 45 22.92 -7.34 -13.18
C THR A 45 21.97 -8.48 -12.82
N ALA A 46 22.15 -9.07 -11.64
CA ALA A 46 21.27 -10.15 -11.16
C ALA A 46 19.89 -9.66 -10.66
N GLU A 47 19.61 -8.35 -10.75
CA GLU A 47 18.42 -7.71 -10.18
C GLU A 47 17.12 -8.21 -10.83
N GLU A 48 17.02 -8.19 -12.16
CA GLU A 48 15.84 -8.67 -12.88
C GLU A 48 15.56 -10.15 -12.57
N ARG A 49 16.62 -10.96 -12.54
CA ARG A 49 16.53 -12.38 -12.19
C ARG A 49 16.01 -12.58 -10.77
N ARG A 50 16.43 -11.73 -9.81
CA ARG A 50 15.90 -11.71 -8.44
C ARG A 50 14.40 -11.36 -8.45
N GLY A 51 13.99 -10.35 -9.22
CA GLY A 51 12.58 -9.96 -9.39
C GLY A 51 11.70 -11.10 -9.90
N TYR A 52 12.08 -11.76 -10.99
CA TYR A 52 11.34 -12.90 -11.54
C TYR A 52 11.24 -14.07 -10.56
N ARG A 53 12.34 -14.39 -9.85
CA ARG A 53 12.36 -15.48 -8.86
C ARG A 53 11.40 -15.20 -7.71
N THR A 54 11.41 -13.98 -7.18
CA THR A 54 10.50 -13.57 -6.09
C THR A 54 9.05 -13.66 -6.53
N THR A 55 8.72 -13.18 -7.73
CA THR A 55 7.35 -13.25 -8.29
C THR A 55 6.87 -14.69 -8.47
N ARG A 56 7.70 -15.59 -9.02
CA ARG A 56 7.35 -17.02 -9.16
C ARG A 56 7.04 -17.66 -7.80
N ARG A 57 7.89 -17.42 -6.79
CA ARG A 57 7.67 -17.93 -5.43
C ARG A 57 6.40 -17.39 -4.80
N ARG A 58 6.13 -16.09 -4.94
CA ARG A 58 4.90 -15.44 -4.45
C ARG A 58 3.64 -16.05 -5.06
N LEU A 59 3.61 -16.24 -6.39
CA LEU A 59 2.48 -16.85 -7.09
C LEU A 59 2.30 -18.33 -6.74
N SER A 60 3.39 -19.07 -6.55
CA SER A 60 3.35 -20.46 -6.08
C SER A 60 2.71 -20.57 -4.69
N ARG A 61 3.18 -19.77 -3.72
CA ARG A 61 2.63 -19.74 -2.36
C ARG A 61 1.18 -19.27 -2.30
N ARG A 62 0.80 -18.30 -3.15
CA ARG A 62 -0.62 -17.89 -3.28
C ARG A 62 -1.48 -19.06 -3.74
N ARG A 63 -1.05 -19.80 -4.77
CA ARG A 63 -1.78 -21.00 -5.25
C ARG A 63 -1.86 -22.09 -4.19
N TRP A 64 -0.79 -22.30 -3.43
CA TRP A 64 -0.78 -23.25 -2.31
C TRP A 64 -1.80 -22.86 -1.21
N ARG A 65 -1.85 -21.60 -0.78
CA ARG A 65 -2.85 -21.13 0.19
C ARG A 65 -4.29 -21.35 -0.28
N LEU A 66 -4.57 -21.07 -1.55
CA LEU A 66 -5.90 -21.29 -2.11
C LEU A 66 -6.22 -22.78 -2.20
N ARG A 67 -5.25 -23.63 -2.52
CA ARG A 67 -5.46 -25.09 -2.50
C ARG A 67 -5.85 -25.59 -1.11
N LEU A 68 -5.16 -25.14 -0.06
CA LEU A 68 -5.52 -25.48 1.32
C LEU A 68 -6.95 -25.03 1.67
N LEU A 69 -7.33 -23.82 1.26
CA LEU A 69 -8.70 -23.34 1.46
C LEU A 69 -9.71 -24.23 0.73
N ASN A 70 -9.42 -24.62 -0.52
CA ASN A 70 -10.27 -25.55 -1.27
C ASN A 70 -10.40 -26.88 -0.54
N GLU A 71 -9.31 -27.45 -0.03
CA GLU A 71 -9.30 -28.73 0.70
C GLU A 71 -10.18 -28.66 1.96
N ILE A 72 -10.09 -27.57 2.74
CA ILE A 72 -10.91 -27.36 3.95
C ILE A 72 -12.41 -27.35 3.61
N PHE A 73 -12.80 -26.69 2.51
CA PHE A 73 -14.20 -26.53 2.14
C PHE A 73 -14.74 -27.61 1.19
N ALA A 74 -13.88 -28.46 0.61
CA ALA A 74 -14.22 -29.35 -0.50
C ALA A 74 -15.43 -30.24 -0.19
N THR A 75 -15.41 -30.93 0.95
CA THR A 75 -16.47 -31.87 1.34
C THR A 75 -17.81 -31.17 1.54
N GLU A 76 -17.84 -30.04 2.25
CA GLU A 76 -19.09 -29.32 2.52
C GLU A 76 -19.62 -28.59 1.29
N LEU A 77 -18.74 -28.02 0.46
CA LEU A 77 -19.14 -27.41 -0.81
C LEU A 77 -19.70 -28.46 -1.76
N ALA A 78 -19.14 -29.67 -1.81
CA ALA A 78 -19.63 -30.71 -2.70
C ALA A 78 -21.05 -31.19 -2.35
N LYS A 79 -21.42 -31.17 -1.06
CA LYS A 79 -22.80 -31.47 -0.62
C LYS A 79 -23.81 -30.42 -1.10
N VAL A 80 -23.38 -29.17 -1.27
CA VAL A 80 -24.22 -28.07 -1.76
C VAL A 80 -24.23 -28.03 -3.29
N ASP A 81 -23.05 -28.17 -3.90
CA ASP A 81 -22.79 -28.01 -5.32
C ASP A 81 -21.44 -28.64 -5.68
N GLU A 82 -21.46 -29.91 -6.08
CA GLU A 82 -20.28 -30.71 -6.45
C GLU A 82 -19.37 -30.02 -7.49
N ASN A 83 -19.98 -29.24 -8.39
CA ASN A 83 -19.28 -28.60 -9.49
C ASN A 83 -18.80 -27.17 -9.18
N PHE A 84 -19.03 -26.64 -7.98
CA PHE A 84 -18.66 -25.25 -7.65
C PHE A 84 -17.14 -24.97 -7.73
N LEU A 85 -16.31 -25.79 -7.07
CA LEU A 85 -14.85 -25.62 -7.12
C LEU A 85 -14.26 -25.90 -8.52
N PRO A 86 -14.70 -26.94 -9.26
CA PRO A 86 -14.35 -27.11 -10.66
C PRO A 86 -14.69 -25.88 -11.53
N ARG A 87 -15.91 -25.34 -11.44
CA ARG A 87 -16.31 -24.15 -12.20
C ARG A 87 -15.39 -22.95 -11.91
N LEU A 88 -15.07 -22.71 -10.64
CA LEU A 88 -14.13 -21.64 -10.27
C LEU A 88 -12.71 -21.85 -10.82
N LYS A 89 -12.22 -23.10 -10.86
CA LYS A 89 -10.90 -23.45 -11.39
C LYS A 89 -10.81 -23.25 -12.89
N TYR A 90 -11.89 -23.56 -13.62
CA TYR A 90 -11.95 -23.53 -15.08
C TYR A 90 -12.72 -22.33 -15.64
N SER A 91 -12.98 -21.30 -14.82
CA SER A 91 -13.69 -20.09 -15.25
C SER A 91 -13.00 -19.30 -16.37
N TRP A 92 -11.74 -19.63 -16.70
CA TRP A 92 -10.97 -19.04 -17.78
C TRP A 92 -11.15 -19.77 -19.12
N VAL A 93 -11.73 -20.97 -19.10
CA VAL A 93 -12.00 -21.78 -20.29
C VAL A 93 -13.22 -21.21 -21.00
N ASN A 94 -13.15 -21.11 -22.32
CA ASN A 94 -14.26 -20.62 -23.12
C ASN A 94 -15.38 -21.68 -23.15
N PRO A 95 -16.66 -21.33 -22.90
CA PRO A 95 -17.79 -22.27 -23.04
C PRO A 95 -17.98 -22.86 -24.45
N LYS A 96 -17.30 -22.32 -25.46
CA LYS A 96 -17.28 -22.82 -26.84
C LYS A 96 -16.03 -23.64 -27.17
N ASP A 97 -15.19 -23.97 -26.18
CA ASP A 97 -13.98 -24.76 -26.41
C ASP A 97 -14.32 -26.23 -26.62
N ALA A 98 -14.30 -26.68 -27.88
CA ALA A 98 -14.56 -28.06 -28.26
C ALA A 98 -13.59 -29.08 -27.62
N SER A 99 -12.42 -28.63 -27.15
CA SER A 99 -11.42 -29.50 -26.51
C SER A 99 -11.76 -29.84 -25.05
N ASN A 100 -12.71 -29.11 -24.45
CA ASN A 100 -13.15 -29.30 -23.07
C ASN A 100 -14.69 -29.40 -22.96
N PRO A 101 -15.32 -30.41 -23.58
CA PRO A 101 -16.78 -30.55 -23.70
C PRO A 101 -17.51 -30.62 -22.35
N GLN A 102 -16.84 -31.04 -21.28
CA GLN A 102 -17.37 -31.03 -19.91
C GLN A 102 -17.69 -29.62 -19.38
N PHE A 103 -17.17 -28.56 -20.02
CA PHE A 103 -17.47 -27.16 -19.70
C PHE A 103 -18.39 -26.50 -20.76
N ASN A 104 -18.91 -27.27 -21.72
CA ASN A 104 -19.78 -26.82 -22.81
C ASN A 104 -21.26 -27.18 -22.61
N GLY A 105 -21.63 -27.80 -21.48
CA GLY A 105 -23.00 -28.23 -21.17
C GLY A 105 -23.88 -27.11 -20.60
N GLU A 106 -25.20 -27.30 -20.60
CA GLU A 106 -26.13 -26.31 -20.02
C GLU A 106 -25.93 -26.08 -18.51
N ASP A 107 -25.39 -27.08 -17.80
CA ASP A 107 -24.98 -27.00 -16.40
C ASP A 107 -23.70 -26.16 -16.16
N ALA A 108 -22.99 -25.82 -17.23
CA ALA A 108 -21.84 -24.91 -17.24
C ALA A 108 -22.24 -23.45 -17.59
N ASN A 109 -23.54 -23.18 -17.82
CA ASN A 109 -23.99 -21.85 -18.25
C ASN A 109 -23.95 -20.78 -17.15
N GLY A 110 -23.70 -21.12 -15.88
CA GLY A 110 -23.32 -20.16 -14.84
C GLY A 110 -21.83 -20.26 -14.49
N ALA A 111 -21.11 -19.15 -14.59
CA ALA A 111 -19.70 -19.06 -14.25
C ALA A 111 -19.41 -19.36 -12.78
N ILE A 112 -20.38 -19.11 -11.87
CA ILE A 112 -20.20 -19.28 -10.43
C ILE A 112 -21.22 -20.24 -9.83
N PHE A 113 -22.52 -20.01 -10.04
CA PHE A 113 -23.63 -20.73 -9.39
C PHE A 113 -24.36 -21.72 -10.31
N GLY A 114 -23.74 -22.11 -11.44
CA GLY A 114 -24.25 -23.15 -12.34
C GLY A 114 -25.30 -22.68 -13.36
N THR A 115 -26.02 -21.58 -13.10
CA THR A 115 -26.93 -20.98 -14.09
C THR A 115 -26.72 -19.48 -14.26
N VAL A 116 -26.99 -18.96 -15.48
CA VAL A 116 -26.93 -17.52 -15.78
C VAL A 116 -27.88 -16.72 -14.89
N ALA A 117 -29.06 -17.26 -14.58
CA ALA A 117 -30.05 -16.60 -13.75
C ALA A 117 -29.53 -16.40 -12.32
N LEU A 118 -28.97 -17.44 -11.71
CA LEU A 118 -28.40 -17.36 -10.37
C LEU A 118 -27.20 -16.39 -10.32
N ASP A 119 -26.29 -16.48 -11.29
CA ASP A 119 -25.17 -15.53 -11.40
C ASP A 119 -25.66 -14.08 -11.51
N LYS A 120 -26.68 -13.83 -12.33
CA LYS A 120 -27.28 -12.49 -12.48
C LYS A 120 -27.86 -12.00 -11.16
N THR A 121 -28.59 -12.85 -10.43
CA THR A 121 -29.13 -12.47 -9.11
C THR A 121 -28.01 -12.17 -8.11
N PHE A 122 -26.93 -12.96 -8.11
CA PHE A 122 -25.77 -12.74 -7.26
C PHE A 122 -25.09 -11.39 -7.54
N TYR A 123 -24.81 -11.07 -8.80
CA TYR A 123 -24.16 -9.79 -9.15
C TYR A 123 -25.07 -8.57 -8.97
N GLN A 124 -26.39 -8.74 -9.10
CA GLN A 124 -27.34 -7.67 -8.78
C GLN A 124 -27.38 -7.39 -7.27
N LYS A 125 -27.36 -8.45 -6.45
CA LYS A 125 -27.32 -8.34 -4.99
C LYS A 125 -25.99 -7.79 -4.49
N TYR A 126 -24.88 -8.23 -5.10
CA TYR A 126 -23.52 -7.87 -4.72
C TYR A 126 -22.73 -7.33 -5.92
N PRO A 127 -22.83 -6.02 -6.22
CA PRO A 127 -22.12 -5.41 -7.34
C PRO A 127 -20.59 -5.53 -7.27
N THR A 128 -20.05 -5.69 -6.05
CA THR A 128 -18.63 -5.98 -5.81
C THR A 128 -18.47 -7.02 -4.72
N ILE A 129 -17.32 -7.70 -4.67
CA ILE A 129 -16.99 -8.65 -3.60
C ILE A 129 -17.03 -8.02 -2.19
N TYR A 130 -16.88 -6.70 -2.10
CA TYR A 130 -16.96 -5.97 -0.84
C TYR A 130 -18.40 -5.84 -0.33
N HIS A 131 -19.40 -5.79 -1.21
CA HIS A 131 -20.81 -5.87 -0.82
C HIS A 131 -21.11 -7.23 -0.19
N LEU A 132 -20.63 -8.32 -0.80
CA LEU A 132 -20.78 -9.66 -0.23
C LEU A 132 -20.09 -9.76 1.13
N ARG A 133 -18.85 -9.26 1.26
CA ARG A 133 -18.13 -9.29 2.54
C ARG A 133 -18.83 -8.45 3.62
N ALA A 134 -19.35 -7.27 3.28
CA ALA A 134 -20.07 -6.43 4.24
C ALA A 134 -21.37 -7.10 4.71
N GLU A 135 -22.13 -7.71 3.79
CA GLU A 135 -23.32 -8.47 4.12
C GLU A 135 -23.00 -9.61 5.11
N LEU A 136 -21.97 -10.41 4.83
CA LEU A 136 -21.59 -11.54 5.70
C LEU A 136 -21.05 -11.11 7.08
N ILE A 137 -20.57 -9.87 7.23
CA ILE A 137 -20.12 -9.33 8.52
C ILE A 137 -21.31 -8.83 9.34
N ASN A 138 -22.25 -8.14 8.69
CA ASN A 138 -23.31 -7.40 9.37
C ASN A 138 -24.63 -8.18 9.49
N ASN A 139 -24.83 -9.21 8.68
CA ASN A 139 -26.03 -10.03 8.70
C ASN A 139 -25.77 -11.39 9.39
N PRO A 140 -26.39 -11.66 10.56
CA PRO A 140 -26.22 -12.91 11.28
C PRO A 140 -26.98 -14.09 10.66
N ALA A 141 -27.81 -13.85 9.64
CA ALA A 141 -28.55 -14.92 8.98
C ALA A 141 -27.62 -15.93 8.29
N LYS A 142 -28.05 -17.19 8.23
CA LYS A 142 -27.29 -18.25 7.55
C LYS A 142 -27.17 -17.93 6.05
N ALA A 143 -25.94 -17.71 5.59
CA ALA A 143 -25.62 -17.46 4.18
C ALA A 143 -25.38 -18.77 3.40
N ASP A 144 -25.42 -18.66 2.06
CA ASP A 144 -25.00 -19.75 1.16
C ASP A 144 -23.50 -20.03 1.35
N LEU A 145 -23.13 -21.31 1.54
CA LEU A 145 -21.74 -21.70 1.77
C LEU A 145 -20.80 -21.28 0.64
N ARG A 146 -21.29 -21.24 -0.60
CA ARG A 146 -20.53 -20.79 -1.78
C ARG A 146 -20.20 -19.30 -1.68
N GLU A 147 -21.12 -18.48 -1.19
CA GLU A 147 -20.90 -17.05 -0.94
C GLU A 147 -19.88 -16.83 0.18
N VAL A 148 -20.01 -17.57 1.29
CA VAL A 148 -19.01 -17.56 2.38
C VAL A 148 -17.63 -17.91 1.85
N TYR A 149 -17.53 -18.98 1.06
CA TYR A 149 -16.28 -19.39 0.44
C TYR A 149 -15.69 -18.29 -0.47
N LEU A 150 -16.50 -17.63 -1.32
CA LEU A 150 -16.00 -16.56 -2.21
C LEU A 150 -15.43 -15.39 -1.41
N ALA A 151 -16.07 -14.99 -0.32
CA ALA A 151 -15.59 -13.93 0.56
C ALA A 151 -14.25 -14.29 1.21
N ILE A 152 -14.12 -15.49 1.79
CA ILE A 152 -12.88 -15.96 2.40
C ILE A 152 -11.78 -16.14 1.35
N HIS A 153 -12.10 -16.74 0.20
CA HIS A 153 -11.19 -16.92 -0.92
C HIS A 153 -10.61 -15.58 -1.39
N HIS A 154 -11.43 -14.52 -1.46
CA HIS A 154 -10.95 -13.18 -1.78
C HIS A 154 -9.93 -12.66 -0.74
N ILE A 155 -10.24 -12.79 0.56
CA ILE A 155 -9.36 -12.37 1.66
C ILE A 155 -8.03 -13.14 1.62
N VAL A 156 -8.06 -14.47 1.48
CA VAL A 156 -6.84 -15.32 1.45
C VAL A 156 -5.99 -15.05 0.19
N LYS A 157 -6.63 -14.76 -0.95
CA LYS A 157 -5.95 -14.43 -2.21
C LYS A 157 -5.26 -13.07 -2.15
N TYR A 158 -5.94 -12.07 -1.57
CA TYR A 158 -5.51 -10.67 -1.49
C TYR A 158 -5.32 -10.22 -0.03
N ARG A 159 -4.57 -11.02 0.74
CA ARG A 159 -4.41 -10.93 2.20
C ARG A 159 -3.69 -9.69 2.77
N GLY A 160 -3.38 -8.69 1.95
CA GLY A 160 -2.56 -7.54 2.37
C GLY A 160 -1.09 -7.89 2.66
N HIS A 161 -0.40 -6.97 3.32
CA HIS A 161 0.98 -7.11 3.81
C HIS A 161 1.00 -7.45 5.31
N PHE A 162 2.18 -7.86 5.80
CA PHE A 162 2.41 -8.27 7.19
C PHE A 162 3.54 -7.41 7.78
N LEU A 163 3.47 -6.09 7.58
CA LEU A 163 4.53 -5.16 7.99
C LEU A 163 4.30 -4.59 9.40
N ASN A 164 3.09 -4.77 9.94
CA ASN A 164 2.75 -4.26 11.26
C ASN A 164 2.82 -5.45 12.22
N SER A 165 3.70 -5.36 13.21
CA SER A 165 3.88 -6.36 14.28
C SER A 165 2.79 -6.30 15.36
N ALA A 166 1.97 -5.24 15.38
CA ALA A 166 0.93 -5.06 16.39
C ALA A 166 -0.14 -6.18 16.35
N GLU A 167 -0.42 -6.77 17.52
CA GLU A 167 -1.19 -8.03 17.66
C GLU A 167 -2.69 -7.96 17.35
N LYS A 168 -3.28 -6.77 17.16
CA LYS A 168 -4.62 -6.56 16.59
C LYS A 168 -4.80 -5.06 16.37
N ILE A 169 -5.13 -4.66 15.15
CA ILE A 169 -5.60 -3.30 14.89
C ILE A 169 -7.11 -3.31 15.14
N ASP A 170 -7.54 -2.68 16.23
CA ASP A 170 -8.96 -2.47 16.53
C ASP A 170 -9.52 -1.37 15.62
N THR A 171 -10.46 -1.71 14.74
CA THR A 171 -11.09 -0.75 13.82
C THR A 171 -11.94 0.29 14.55
N ASN A 172 -12.29 0.05 15.82
CA ASN A 172 -12.96 1.03 16.68
C ASN A 172 -11.97 2.02 17.31
N GLN A 173 -10.68 1.73 17.32
CA GLN A 173 -9.64 2.66 17.76
C GLN A 173 -9.31 3.63 16.62
N THR A 174 -10.27 4.51 16.32
CA THR A 174 -10.00 5.70 15.52
C THR A 174 -9.11 6.66 16.30
N PHE A 175 -8.33 7.48 15.59
CA PHE A 175 -7.57 8.54 16.25
C PHE A 175 -8.49 9.46 17.05
N ASP A 176 -8.25 9.52 18.36
CA ASP A 176 -8.98 10.33 19.31
C ASP A 176 -8.03 11.38 19.91
N VAL A 177 -8.32 12.65 19.62
CA VAL A 177 -7.50 13.78 20.09
C VAL A 177 -7.72 14.05 21.56
N ALA A 178 -8.92 13.83 22.09
CA ALA A 178 -9.21 14.04 23.50
C ALA A 178 -8.43 13.03 24.35
N SER A 179 -8.39 11.76 23.94
CA SER A 179 -7.54 10.74 24.59
C SER A 179 -6.04 11.09 24.54
N LEU A 180 -5.57 11.64 23.41
CA LEU A 180 -4.18 12.10 23.29
C LEU A 180 -3.90 13.29 24.21
N GLN A 181 -4.77 14.29 24.22
CA GLN A 181 -4.65 15.48 25.07
C GLN A 181 -4.66 15.09 26.55
N THR A 182 -5.58 14.20 26.95
CA THR A 182 -5.64 13.67 28.32
C THR A 182 -4.31 13.02 28.72
N ALA A 183 -3.71 12.22 27.84
CA ALA A 183 -2.43 11.58 28.12
C ALA A 183 -1.26 12.59 28.23
N LEU A 184 -1.26 13.65 27.41
CA LEU A 184 -0.27 14.72 27.51
C LEU A 184 -0.39 15.46 28.84
N VAL A 185 -1.62 15.79 29.26
CA VAL A 185 -1.91 16.45 30.54
C VAL A 185 -1.50 15.55 31.71
N ASN A 186 -1.91 14.28 31.70
CA ASN A 186 -1.55 13.33 32.76
C ASN A 186 -0.02 13.21 32.90
N TYR A 187 0.72 13.12 31.79
CA TYR A 187 2.18 13.09 31.85
C TYR A 187 2.76 14.41 32.39
N ALA A 188 2.23 15.55 31.96
CA ALA A 188 2.67 16.86 32.42
C ALA A 188 2.48 17.06 33.93
N GLU A 189 1.43 16.50 34.52
CA GLU A 189 1.19 16.53 35.98
C GLU A 189 2.25 15.80 36.81
N HIS A 190 3.06 14.93 36.19
CA HIS A 190 4.17 14.24 36.85
C HIS A 190 5.51 15.00 36.77
N LEU A 191 5.54 16.15 36.08
CA LEU A 191 6.72 17.00 35.99
C LEU A 191 6.71 18.06 37.09
N ASP A 192 7.90 18.56 37.45
CA ASP A 192 8.06 19.62 38.45
C ASP A 192 7.34 20.92 38.04
N ASP A 193 7.29 21.22 36.73
CA ASP A 193 6.46 22.28 36.15
C ASP A 193 5.60 21.72 34.99
N PRO A 194 4.29 21.50 35.22
CA PRO A 194 3.39 21.00 34.19
C PRO A 194 3.26 21.90 32.95
N THR A 195 3.58 23.19 33.07
CA THR A 195 3.49 24.13 31.94
C THR A 195 4.66 24.01 30.97
N GLU A 196 5.73 23.29 31.33
CA GLU A 196 6.90 23.09 30.47
C GLU A 196 6.70 22.03 29.39
N PHE A 197 5.65 21.19 29.50
CA PHE A 197 5.38 20.14 28.54
C PHE A 197 4.46 20.59 27.39
N LEU A 198 3.90 19.62 26.67
CA LEU A 198 3.06 19.83 25.50
C LEU A 198 1.58 19.87 25.87
N SER A 199 0.84 20.77 25.25
CA SER A 199 -0.62 20.82 25.31
C SER A 199 -1.20 21.16 23.94
N ILE A 200 -2.27 20.49 23.53
CA ILE A 200 -3.00 20.80 22.30
C ILE A 200 -3.96 21.97 22.61
N SER A 201 -3.76 23.11 21.94
CA SER A 201 -4.54 24.32 22.20
C SER A 201 -5.91 24.31 21.54
N ASP A 202 -6.05 23.64 20.39
CA ASP A 202 -7.32 23.43 19.69
C ASP A 202 -7.38 21.99 19.15
N GLU A 203 -8.10 21.13 19.87
CA GLU A 203 -8.23 19.71 19.52
C GLU A 203 -8.87 19.49 18.14
N ASN A 204 -9.85 20.32 17.76
CA ASN A 204 -10.57 20.17 16.50
C ASN A 204 -9.69 20.53 15.31
N GLN A 205 -9.01 21.68 15.38
CA GLN A 205 -8.11 22.11 14.31
C GLN A 205 -6.87 21.22 14.21
N PHE A 206 -6.35 20.74 15.34
CA PHE A 206 -5.28 19.76 15.36
C PHE A 206 -5.70 18.45 14.66
N ALA A 207 -6.87 17.92 15.02
CA ALA A 207 -7.43 16.71 14.42
C ALA A 207 -7.59 16.87 12.90
N GLU A 208 -8.18 17.98 12.46
CA GLU A 208 -8.39 18.28 11.05
C GLU A 208 -7.06 18.36 10.29
N ALA A 209 -6.08 19.09 10.84
CA ALA A 209 -4.78 19.28 10.22
C ALA A 209 -4.03 17.96 10.02
N ILE A 210 -3.97 17.10 11.06
CA ILE A 210 -3.18 15.88 11.01
C ILE A 210 -3.85 14.75 10.19
N GLN A 211 -5.18 14.80 10.07
CA GLN A 211 -5.96 13.83 9.30
C GLN A 211 -6.17 14.20 7.84
N ASN A 212 -5.82 15.43 7.42
CA ASN A 212 -6.11 15.92 6.08
C ASN A 212 -5.33 15.17 4.97
N GLN A 213 -6.01 14.23 4.30
CA GLN A 213 -5.42 13.38 3.25
C GLN A 213 -5.14 14.10 1.93
N LEU A 214 -5.60 15.34 1.77
CA LEU A 214 -5.30 16.14 0.57
C LEU A 214 -3.90 16.76 0.64
N LEU A 215 -3.31 16.83 1.84
CA LEU A 215 -2.02 17.46 2.09
C LEU A 215 -0.90 16.42 2.18
N ARG A 216 0.31 16.85 1.80
CA ARG A 216 1.51 16.02 1.99
C ARG A 216 1.81 15.87 3.47
N LYS A 217 2.52 14.80 3.81
CA LYS A 217 2.88 14.44 5.19
C LYS A 217 3.59 15.59 5.93
N LYS A 218 4.49 16.32 5.26
CA LYS A 218 5.19 17.50 5.80
C LYS A 218 4.24 18.69 6.04
N GLU A 219 3.37 18.99 5.08
CA GLU A 219 2.39 20.10 5.19
C GLU A 219 1.38 19.85 6.33
N ARG A 220 0.98 18.59 6.53
CA ARG A 220 0.17 18.19 7.69
C ARG A 220 0.89 18.45 9.00
N GLN A 221 2.17 18.11 9.08
CA GLN A 221 2.98 18.36 10.27
C GLN A 221 3.04 19.85 10.58
N GLU A 222 3.43 20.68 9.60
CA GLU A 222 3.54 22.13 9.74
C GLU A 222 2.23 22.75 10.25
N LYS A 223 1.08 22.36 9.68
CA LYS A 223 -0.23 22.82 10.17
C LYS A 223 -0.59 22.28 11.55
N ALA A 224 -0.30 21.02 11.86
CA ALA A 224 -0.61 20.47 13.17
C ALA A 224 0.21 21.15 14.28
N THR A 225 1.46 21.54 14.00
CA THR A 225 2.33 22.20 14.99
C THR A 225 1.80 23.56 15.48
N THR A 226 0.94 24.25 14.71
CA THR A 226 0.37 25.55 15.14
C THR A 226 -0.68 25.42 16.25
N PHE A 227 -1.18 24.21 16.50
CA PHE A 227 -2.21 23.91 17.50
C PHE A 227 -1.66 23.14 18.69
N VAL A 228 -0.34 23.15 18.89
CA VAL A 228 0.34 22.56 20.03
C VAL A 228 1.21 23.62 20.68
N GLU A 229 1.05 23.80 21.98
CA GLU A 229 1.84 24.69 22.82
C GLU A 229 2.96 23.89 23.51
N GLY A 230 4.06 24.58 23.84
CA GLY A 230 5.25 23.98 24.47
C GLY A 230 6.52 24.09 23.62
N ASN A 231 7.54 23.31 23.95
CA ASN A 231 8.84 23.39 23.29
C ASN A 231 8.76 22.95 21.80
N THR A 232 9.21 23.81 20.88
CA THR A 232 9.15 23.56 19.43
C THR A 232 9.82 22.25 18.99
N LYS A 233 10.91 21.84 19.67
CA LYS A 233 11.58 20.57 19.36
C LYS A 233 10.72 19.37 19.75
N MET A 234 10.08 19.42 20.92
CA MET A 234 9.14 18.40 21.39
C MET A 234 7.89 18.33 20.51
N ILE A 235 7.33 19.49 20.13
CA ILE A 235 6.18 19.57 19.20
C ILE A 235 6.50 18.85 17.88
N SER A 236 7.70 19.05 17.33
CA SER A 236 8.15 18.37 16.13
C SER A 236 8.27 16.85 16.32
N GLN A 237 8.74 16.39 17.48
CA GLN A 237 8.78 14.97 17.84
C GLN A 237 7.37 14.38 17.96
N LEU A 238 6.47 15.03 18.70
CA LEU A 238 5.07 14.60 18.90
C LEU A 238 4.34 14.46 17.56
N THR A 239 4.29 15.54 16.78
CA THR A 239 3.61 15.54 15.47
C THR A 239 4.28 14.59 14.48
N GLY A 240 5.60 14.43 14.58
CA GLY A 240 6.35 13.49 13.75
C GLY A 240 6.03 12.04 14.09
N ALA A 241 5.87 11.71 15.37
CA ALA A 241 5.46 10.41 15.86
C ALA A 241 4.12 9.97 15.27
N LEU A 242 3.11 10.86 15.37
CA LEU A 242 1.76 10.64 14.86
C LEU A 242 1.70 10.45 13.34
N LEU A 243 2.66 11.03 12.62
CA LEU A 243 2.78 10.83 11.19
C LEU A 243 3.64 9.61 10.85
N GLY A 244 4.42 9.04 11.76
CA GLY A 244 5.35 7.94 11.48
C GLY A 244 6.63 8.43 10.82
N TYR A 245 7.22 9.50 11.36
CA TYR A 245 8.63 9.81 11.20
C TYR A 245 9.44 9.18 12.35
N THR A 246 10.76 9.16 12.23
CA THR A 246 11.64 8.81 13.36
C THR A 246 11.51 9.86 14.45
N VAL A 247 11.22 9.41 15.66
CA VAL A 247 11.06 10.21 16.87
C VAL A 247 12.30 10.02 17.73
N ASN A 248 12.85 11.12 18.25
CA ASN A 248 13.87 11.07 19.28
C ASN A 248 13.24 11.26 20.66
N LEU A 249 13.15 10.18 21.44
CA LEU A 249 12.57 10.18 22.78
C LEU A 249 13.39 10.99 23.79
N GLU A 250 14.72 11.08 23.61
CA GLU A 250 15.59 11.98 24.40
C GLU A 250 15.10 13.42 24.31
N VAL A 251 14.72 13.85 23.10
CA VAL A 251 14.24 15.21 22.85
C VAL A 251 12.79 15.40 23.27
N LEU A 252 11.95 14.37 23.10
CA LEU A 252 10.53 14.43 23.47
C LEU A 252 10.35 14.57 24.98
N PHE A 253 11.16 13.87 25.77
CA PHE A 253 11.05 13.84 27.24
C PHE A 253 12.11 14.66 27.97
N SER A 254 12.97 15.40 27.26
CA SER A 254 14.09 16.14 27.85
C SER A 254 14.99 15.29 28.75
N LEU A 255 15.25 14.04 28.36
CA LEU A 255 16.08 13.13 29.16
C LEU A 255 17.51 13.66 29.28
N THR A 256 18.03 13.73 30.50
CA THR A 256 19.45 14.01 30.76
C THR A 256 20.23 12.70 30.88
N ASP A 257 21.56 12.78 30.72
CA ASP A 257 22.49 11.69 31.03
C ASP A 257 22.38 10.42 30.16
N ILE A 258 22.00 10.57 28.88
CA ILE A 258 22.11 9.49 27.90
C ILE A 258 23.51 9.45 27.28
N ASP A 259 24.21 8.33 27.46
CA ASP A 259 25.50 8.07 26.84
C ASP A 259 25.44 8.19 25.31
N LYS A 260 26.50 8.75 24.71
CA LYS A 260 26.55 9.00 23.25
C LYS A 260 26.33 7.73 22.43
N GLU A 261 26.77 6.59 22.94
CA GLU A 261 26.64 5.28 22.29
C GLU A 261 25.19 4.76 22.32
N ASP A 262 24.40 5.18 23.30
CA ASP A 262 23.02 4.74 23.51
C ASP A 262 21.97 5.64 22.87
N LYS A 263 22.34 6.82 22.36
CA LYS A 263 21.40 7.77 21.72
C LYS A 263 20.58 7.19 20.57
N ASN A 264 21.09 6.16 19.89
CA ASN A 264 20.32 5.51 18.82
C ASN A 264 19.18 4.63 19.35
N LYS A 265 19.24 4.14 20.60
CA LYS A 265 18.16 3.35 21.23
C LYS A 265 16.89 4.19 21.43
N TYR A 266 17.07 5.48 21.69
CA TYR A 266 15.98 6.45 21.88
C TYR A 266 15.41 7.02 20.58
N LYS A 267 15.91 6.57 19.40
CA LYS A 267 15.36 6.93 18.09
C LYS A 267 14.46 5.82 17.57
N VAL A 268 13.15 6.06 17.62
CA VAL A 268 12.14 5.05 17.35
C VAL A 268 11.21 5.45 16.21
N GLN A 269 10.63 4.46 15.52
CA GLN A 269 9.52 4.61 14.60
C GLN A 269 8.41 3.66 15.04
N PHE A 270 7.15 4.10 15.01
CA PHE A 270 6.04 3.30 15.54
C PHE A 270 5.58 2.14 14.64
N ASP A 271 6.05 2.09 13.40
CA ASP A 271 5.91 0.97 12.47
C ASP A 271 7.14 0.05 12.43
N ASP A 272 8.12 0.27 13.31
CA ASP A 272 9.29 -0.60 13.44
C ASP A 272 8.93 -1.93 14.12
N GLU A 273 9.34 -3.06 13.52
CA GLU A 273 9.11 -4.40 14.08
C GLU A 273 9.88 -4.60 15.39
N GLU A 274 11.03 -3.94 15.54
CA GLU A 274 11.92 -4.01 16.71
C GLU A 274 11.63 -2.91 17.75
N LEU A 275 10.49 -2.22 17.65
CA LEU A 275 10.15 -1.11 18.56
C LEU A 275 10.12 -1.57 20.03
N ASP A 276 9.47 -2.69 20.31
CA ASP A 276 9.29 -3.18 21.68
C ASP A 276 10.64 -3.59 22.30
N ASP A 277 11.54 -4.17 21.50
CA ASP A 277 12.92 -4.47 21.91
C ASP A 277 13.68 -3.17 22.23
N LYS A 278 13.61 -2.15 21.36
CA LYS A 278 14.24 -0.84 21.57
C LYS A 278 13.73 -0.13 22.82
N LEU A 279 12.43 -0.20 23.09
CA LEU A 279 11.83 0.37 24.29
C LEU A 279 12.28 -0.38 25.55
N SER A 280 12.46 -1.70 25.48
CA SER A 280 12.97 -2.50 26.60
C SER A 280 14.45 -2.21 26.92
N GLU A 281 15.25 -1.88 25.90
CA GLU A 281 16.67 -1.47 26.06
C GLU A 281 16.83 -0.01 26.54
N ALA A 282 15.78 0.81 26.40
CA ALA A 282 15.78 2.22 26.79
C ALA A 282 15.46 2.39 28.28
N THR A 283 16.38 1.93 29.14
CA THR A 283 16.18 1.84 30.61
C THR A 283 16.01 3.18 31.33
N ALA A 284 16.30 4.32 30.68
CA ALA A 284 16.10 5.65 31.27
C ALA A 284 14.65 6.15 31.17
N LEU A 285 13.77 5.41 30.49
CA LEU A 285 12.36 5.77 30.39
C LEU A 285 11.60 5.41 31.67
N SER A 286 10.81 6.35 32.20
CA SER A 286 9.91 6.09 33.33
C SER A 286 8.64 5.34 32.90
N GLU A 287 7.88 4.83 33.86
CA GLU A 287 6.61 4.14 33.59
C GLU A 287 5.60 5.09 32.91
N GLU A 288 5.52 6.33 33.38
CA GLU A 288 4.64 7.37 32.82
C GLU A 288 5.03 7.73 31.38
N GLN A 289 6.33 7.73 31.06
CA GLN A 289 6.82 7.96 29.69
C GLN A 289 6.43 6.80 28.77
N LEU A 290 6.55 5.56 29.25
CA LEU A 290 6.12 4.36 28.51
C LEU A 290 4.60 4.36 28.28
N GLU A 291 3.80 4.80 29.25
CA GLU A 291 2.35 4.98 29.09
C GLU A 291 2.02 6.01 28.00
N LEU A 292 2.68 7.17 28.00
CA LEU A 292 2.49 8.17 26.94
C LEU A 292 2.89 7.62 25.57
N ILE A 293 4.03 6.92 25.48
CA ILE A 293 4.46 6.25 24.23
C ILE A 293 3.39 5.27 23.75
N ALA A 294 2.78 4.49 24.65
CA ALA A 294 1.71 3.55 24.29
C ALA A 294 0.46 4.27 23.74
N VAL A 295 0.10 5.44 24.29
CA VAL A 295 -0.97 6.30 23.75
C VAL A 295 -0.58 6.83 22.36
N LEU A 296 0.63 7.32 22.19
CA LEU A 296 1.13 7.82 20.91
C LEU A 296 1.16 6.74 19.82
N ARG A 297 1.56 5.51 20.16
CA ARG A 297 1.52 4.36 19.26
C ARG A 297 0.09 4.02 18.84
N ARG A 298 -0.87 4.03 19.78
CA ARG A 298 -2.30 3.86 19.47
C ARG A 298 -2.84 4.97 18.57
N ALA A 299 -2.48 6.22 18.86
CA ALA A 299 -2.88 7.37 18.06
C ALA A 299 -2.33 7.28 16.63
N TYR A 300 -1.06 6.91 16.45
CA TYR A 300 -0.46 6.61 15.15
C TYR A 300 -1.22 5.50 14.41
N ALA A 301 -1.50 4.37 15.07
CA ALA A 301 -2.26 3.28 14.48
C ALA A 301 -3.67 3.70 14.02
N GLY A 302 -4.37 4.50 14.84
CA GLY A 302 -5.67 5.07 14.50
C GLY A 302 -5.62 6.02 13.29
N LEU A 303 -4.55 6.81 13.16
CA LEU A 303 -4.33 7.66 11.97
C LEU A 303 -4.07 6.82 10.71
N GLN A 304 -3.29 5.74 10.80
CA GLN A 304 -3.07 4.82 9.68
C GLN A 304 -4.37 4.12 9.26
N LEU A 305 -5.19 3.71 10.23
CA LEU A 305 -6.50 3.14 9.95
C LEU A 305 -7.42 4.12 9.24
N LYS A 306 -7.52 5.36 9.73
CA LYS A 306 -8.36 6.39 9.11
C LYS A 306 -7.92 6.71 7.68
N GLN A 307 -6.63 6.61 7.36
CA GLN A 307 -6.13 6.73 5.98
C GLN A 307 -6.69 5.64 5.04
N ILE A 308 -6.88 4.43 5.55
CA ILE A 308 -7.34 3.28 4.76
C ILE A 308 -8.88 3.23 4.71
N LEU A 309 -9.53 3.47 5.85
CA LEU A 309 -10.97 3.28 6.03
C LEU A 309 -11.79 4.55 5.80
N GLY A 310 -11.18 5.74 5.93
CA GLY A 310 -11.92 6.98 6.07
C GLY A 310 -12.80 6.93 7.33
N ASP A 311 -14.06 7.35 7.19
CA ASP A 311 -15.05 7.33 8.28
C ASP A 311 -15.85 6.02 8.34
N LYS A 312 -15.30 4.92 7.84
CA LYS A 312 -15.95 3.60 7.80
C LYS A 312 -15.33 2.65 8.83
N GLN A 313 -16.11 1.66 9.26
CA GLN A 313 -15.67 0.71 10.28
C GLN A 313 -15.00 -0.53 9.68
N SER A 314 -15.13 -0.74 8.37
CA SER A 314 -14.49 -1.86 7.68
C SER A 314 -13.96 -1.50 6.30
N ILE A 315 -12.97 -2.27 5.83
CA ILE A 315 -12.44 -2.15 4.46
C ILE A 315 -13.56 -2.36 3.43
N SER A 316 -14.51 -3.25 3.73
CA SER A 316 -15.64 -3.53 2.85
C SER A 316 -16.52 -2.29 2.68
N GLU A 317 -16.88 -1.62 3.77
CA GLU A 317 -17.67 -0.38 3.74
C GLU A 317 -16.92 0.76 3.05
N ALA A 318 -15.62 0.93 3.31
CA ALA A 318 -14.80 1.92 2.64
C ALA A 318 -14.78 1.71 1.11
N MET A 319 -14.67 0.46 0.67
CA MET A 319 -14.71 0.12 -0.76
C MET A 319 -16.11 0.28 -1.38
N ILE A 320 -17.17 0.01 -0.63
CA ILE A 320 -18.56 0.26 -1.06
C ILE A 320 -18.80 1.77 -1.23
N ALA A 321 -18.35 2.59 -0.28
CA ALA A 321 -18.46 4.05 -0.38
C ALA A 321 -17.73 4.59 -1.61
N ARG A 322 -16.51 4.07 -1.89
CA ARG A 322 -15.78 4.40 -3.13
C ARG A 322 -16.53 3.99 -4.40
N TYR A 323 -17.17 2.82 -4.40
CA TYR A 323 -18.00 2.37 -5.52
C TYR A 323 -19.19 3.30 -5.76
N GLN A 324 -19.89 3.71 -4.70
CA GLN A 324 -21.02 4.63 -4.76
C GLN A 324 -20.60 6.02 -5.26
N ALA A 325 -19.54 6.59 -4.68
CA ALA A 325 -18.99 7.87 -5.12
C ALA A 325 -18.60 7.84 -6.61
N HIS A 326 -17.97 6.75 -7.07
CA HIS A 326 -17.65 6.59 -8.49
C HIS A 326 -18.89 6.51 -9.38
N ALA A 327 -19.96 5.81 -8.93
CA ALA A 327 -21.21 5.74 -9.66
C ALA A 327 -21.89 7.13 -9.81
N GLU A 328 -21.88 7.93 -8.76
CA GLU A 328 -22.40 9.31 -8.77
C GLU A 328 -21.57 10.22 -9.68
N GLN A 329 -20.25 10.18 -9.56
CA GLN A 329 -19.33 10.93 -10.42
C GLN A 329 -19.49 10.56 -11.89
N LEU A 330 -19.64 9.27 -12.20
CA LEU A 330 -19.88 8.80 -13.57
C LEU A 330 -21.23 9.31 -14.10
N LYS A 331 -22.29 9.29 -13.28
CA LYS A 331 -23.60 9.84 -13.65
C LYS A 331 -23.50 11.34 -13.94
N TRP A 332 -22.82 12.08 -13.07
CA TRP A 332 -22.58 13.52 -13.25
C TRP A 332 -21.79 13.80 -14.54
N LEU A 333 -20.71 13.06 -14.79
CA LEU A 333 -19.89 13.21 -16.00
C LEU A 333 -20.69 12.93 -17.27
N LYS A 334 -21.50 11.86 -17.28
CA LYS A 334 -22.39 11.52 -18.41
C LYS A 334 -23.41 12.64 -18.67
N ASN A 335 -23.98 13.22 -17.61
CA ASN A 335 -24.92 14.34 -17.75
C ASN A 335 -24.24 15.56 -18.37
N ILE A 336 -23.04 15.93 -17.92
CA ILE A 336 -22.28 17.04 -18.50
C ILE A 336 -21.93 16.80 -19.96
N ALA A 337 -21.47 15.59 -20.29
CA ALA A 337 -21.16 15.22 -21.67
C ALA A 337 -22.40 15.34 -22.56
N SER A 338 -23.56 14.86 -22.09
CA SER A 338 -24.84 14.98 -22.80
C SER A 338 -25.26 16.44 -23.01
N ILE A 339 -25.15 17.29 -21.98
CA ILE A 339 -25.45 18.73 -22.08
C ILE A 339 -24.54 19.41 -23.10
N LYS A 340 -23.22 19.17 -23.06
CA LYS A 340 -22.28 19.74 -24.02
C LYS A 340 -22.57 19.29 -25.46
N ILE A 341 -22.89 18.01 -25.66
CA ILE A 341 -23.31 17.48 -26.98
C ILE A 341 -24.58 18.18 -27.47
N ASN A 342 -25.57 18.37 -26.59
CA ASN A 342 -26.81 19.05 -26.94
C ASN A 342 -26.60 20.53 -27.28
N ILE A 343 -25.71 21.23 -26.58
CA ILE A 343 -25.30 22.61 -26.89
C ILE A 343 -24.59 22.65 -28.25
N LEU A 344 -23.64 21.74 -28.50
CA LEU A 344 -22.92 21.64 -29.77
C LEU A 344 -23.89 21.37 -30.94
N MET A 345 -24.85 20.45 -30.76
CA MET A 345 -25.88 20.17 -31.76
C MET A 345 -26.81 21.37 -31.98
N LYS A 346 -27.14 22.16 -30.94
CA LYS A 346 -27.90 23.41 -31.11
C LYS A 346 -27.11 24.44 -31.91
N ILE A 347 -25.81 24.61 -31.65
CA ILE A 347 -24.92 25.51 -32.41
C ILE A 347 -24.84 25.08 -33.88
N ILE A 348 -24.70 23.78 -34.15
CA ILE A 348 -24.68 23.24 -35.52
C ILE A 348 -26.04 23.45 -36.23
N LYS A 349 -27.18 23.25 -35.52
CA LYS A 349 -28.53 23.44 -36.07
C LYS A 349 -28.90 24.91 -36.32
N ILE A 350 -28.34 25.85 -35.55
CA ILE A 350 -28.55 27.30 -35.75
C ILE A 350 -27.80 27.80 -36.99
N GLY A 351 -26.93 26.98 -37.59
CA GLY A 351 -26.19 27.29 -38.79
C GLY A 351 -25.05 28.26 -38.49
N TRP A 352 -23.82 27.88 -38.83
CA TRP A 352 -22.76 28.87 -39.00
C TRP A 352 -23.24 29.91 -40.02
N PRO A 353 -23.21 31.22 -39.71
CA PRO A 353 -23.56 32.22 -40.70
C PRO A 353 -22.62 32.06 -41.90
N LYS A 354 -23.18 31.77 -43.08
CA LYS A 354 -22.48 31.64 -44.37
C LYS A 354 -21.77 32.93 -44.86
N LYS A 355 -21.43 33.85 -43.96
CA LYS A 355 -20.76 35.13 -44.26
C LYS A 355 -19.38 35.23 -43.61
N MET A 356 -18.57 34.18 -43.72
CA MET A 356 -17.13 34.25 -43.44
C MET A 356 -16.29 33.41 -44.41
N LEU A 357 -16.72 33.33 -45.67
CA LEU A 357 -15.83 33.08 -46.81
C LEU A 357 -16.19 34.10 -47.88
N ILE A 358 -15.58 35.29 -47.78
CA ILE A 358 -15.25 36.08 -48.95
C ILE A 358 -13.73 35.97 -49.07
N MET A 359 -13.30 34.97 -49.84
CA MET A 359 -12.41 35.15 -50.98
C MET A 359 -12.83 34.14 -52.03
#